data_AF-A0A0D2E9F9-F1
#
_entry.id   AF-A0A0D2E9F9-F1
#
_cell.length_a   1.000
_cell.length_b   1.000
_cell.length_c   1.000
_cell.angle_alpha   90.00
_cell.angle_beta   90.00
_cell.angle_gamma   90.00
#
_symmetry.space_group_name_H-M   'P 1'
#
loop_
_entity.id
_entity.type
_entity.pdbx_description
1 polymer ?
#
loop_
_entity_poly.entity_id
_entity_poly.type
_entity_poly.pdbx_seq_one_letter_code
_entity_poly.pdbx_strand_id
1 'polypeptide(L)'
;MKNDPDDEDEAVVCTLAIRFGCQLEDVKHAYTTASRNVCTVLRRQYFNTVHATPERPLCRLLSEDALIKTLGSLPLEVGLMTLARIYDECHVALCKTFAAARRARPHHEHFRRNPCVDLQPLHDRLRQHSDSVHNQVILETTSSEEIPMRAVWRPMLPMCFDKLPRLRSLSSSLPGENSPGHEYAGVGGGGGSDIISASLLGHLLKRHHKRMELLISTRTWATGSQGKKGSKLGIKREVYQHDGPAAGADGRPVPGTFRVKSDTYAEGRDLEAIPLQYHEKIFMVLDQGESTPDIAEKERAELKEQFAAVLRQASRPIETVLVVDTGGDVFGADEAGETTPDQDFRVQKAMAAQSSKYNLVTAVVAPGVDAPEDAPMKALSAGGKVYKPTTEEQAMLLDLLVNKYKMDGSDPSRFGKTILALQARLRGVIGWTSLDLPAYVVDTWDNPWNSFVYIRECMSDIILMPTIKLLPLIEPKKTGSAG
;
A
#
# COMPACT_ATOMS: atom_id res chain seq x y z
N MET A 1 28.58 4.63 -24.53
CA MET A 1 29.19 5.44 -23.46
C MET A 1 28.32 5.26 -22.23
N LYS A 2 28.89 4.88 -21.08
CA LYS A 2 28.13 4.90 -19.82
C LYS A 2 28.09 6.38 -19.40
N ASN A 3 26.92 6.99 -19.44
CA ASN A 3 26.74 8.34 -18.90
C ASN A 3 27.07 8.33 -17.41
N ASP A 4 27.77 9.36 -16.96
CA ASP A 4 28.04 9.59 -15.55
C ASP A 4 26.73 10.10 -14.89
N PRO A 5 26.22 9.46 -13.82
CA PRO A 5 25.04 9.94 -13.10
C PRO A 5 25.14 11.40 -12.63
N ASP A 6 26.36 11.90 -12.41
CA ASP A 6 26.60 13.27 -11.97
C ASP A 6 26.40 14.29 -13.11
N ASP A 7 26.82 13.94 -14.33
CA ASP A 7 26.57 14.75 -15.55
C ASP A 7 25.07 14.79 -15.88
N GLU A 8 24.38 13.70 -15.58
CA GLU A 8 22.94 13.53 -15.79
C GLU A 8 22.10 14.46 -14.89
N ASP A 9 22.48 14.61 -13.62
CA ASP A 9 21.78 15.50 -12.68
C ASP A 9 22.05 16.99 -12.97
N GLU A 10 23.27 17.34 -13.41
CA GLU A 10 23.59 18.72 -13.78
C GLU A 10 22.69 19.22 -14.93
N ALA A 11 22.46 18.38 -15.94
CA ALA A 11 21.59 18.69 -17.06
C ALA A 11 20.11 18.88 -16.64
N VAL A 12 19.63 18.05 -15.72
CA VAL A 12 18.28 18.17 -15.12
C VAL A 12 18.16 19.50 -14.37
N VAL A 13 19.11 19.80 -13.48
CA VAL A 13 19.11 21.03 -12.67
C VAL A 13 19.17 22.29 -13.55
N CYS A 14 20.03 22.30 -14.58
CA CYS A 14 20.11 23.42 -15.52
C CYS A 14 18.77 23.65 -16.24
N THR A 15 18.14 22.57 -16.69
CA THR A 15 16.84 22.64 -17.37
C THR A 15 15.74 23.16 -16.43
N LEU A 16 15.71 22.67 -15.20
CA LEU A 16 14.76 23.14 -14.17
C LEU A 16 14.97 24.62 -13.86
N ALA A 17 16.20 25.09 -13.67
CA ALA A 17 16.49 26.50 -13.40
C ALA A 17 15.97 27.42 -14.51
N ILE A 18 16.20 27.06 -15.77
CA ILE A 18 15.71 27.81 -16.93
C ILE A 18 14.18 27.82 -16.96
N ARG A 19 13.52 26.67 -16.78
CA ARG A 19 12.06 26.56 -16.88
C ARG A 19 11.32 27.23 -15.72
N PHE A 20 11.87 27.14 -14.51
CA PHE A 20 11.34 27.82 -13.33
C PHE A 20 11.62 29.33 -13.35
N GLY A 21 12.66 29.78 -14.09
CA GLY A 21 13.10 31.17 -14.08
C GLY A 21 13.83 31.55 -12.80
N CYS A 22 14.51 30.59 -12.17
CA CYS A 22 15.23 30.75 -10.90
C CYS A 22 16.74 30.67 -11.09
N GLN A 23 17.51 31.11 -10.09
CA GLN A 23 18.96 30.99 -10.12
C GLN A 23 19.38 29.51 -10.07
N LEU A 24 20.43 29.17 -10.82
CA LEU A 24 20.93 27.81 -10.93
C LEU A 24 21.31 27.22 -9.57
N GLU A 25 22.03 27.99 -8.75
CA GLU A 25 22.50 27.54 -7.43
C GLU A 25 21.34 27.27 -6.46
N ASP A 26 20.28 28.08 -6.50
CA ASP A 26 19.10 27.88 -5.65
C ASP A 26 18.38 26.57 -6.03
N VAL A 27 18.21 26.32 -7.33
CA VAL A 27 17.60 25.07 -7.83
C VAL A 27 18.47 23.87 -7.54
N LYS A 28 19.80 23.99 -7.68
CA LYS A 28 20.75 22.94 -7.33
C LYS A 28 20.67 22.59 -5.84
N HIS A 29 20.59 23.60 -4.97
CA HIS A 29 20.41 23.38 -3.54
C HIS A 29 19.08 22.68 -3.24
N ALA A 30 17.97 23.18 -3.77
CA ALA A 30 16.66 22.57 -3.56
C ALA A 30 16.59 21.13 -4.11
N TYR A 31 17.17 20.86 -5.27
CA TYR A 31 17.20 19.52 -5.87
C TYR A 31 18.04 18.53 -5.05
N THR A 32 19.23 18.93 -4.59
CA THR A 32 20.13 18.05 -3.83
C THR A 32 19.63 17.74 -2.41
N THR A 33 18.83 18.64 -1.83
CA THR A 33 18.19 18.43 -0.53
C THR A 33 16.83 17.73 -0.62
N ALA A 34 16.26 17.59 -1.82
CA ALA A 34 14.98 16.95 -2.02
C ALA A 34 15.03 15.45 -1.71
N SER A 35 13.87 14.88 -1.40
CA SER A 35 13.74 13.43 -1.23
C SER A 35 14.16 12.68 -2.51
N ARG A 36 14.80 11.52 -2.35
CA ARG A 36 15.31 10.69 -3.46
C ARG A 36 14.31 10.49 -4.61
N ASN A 37 13.04 10.28 -4.29
CA ASN A 37 12.01 10.02 -5.30
C ASN A 37 11.48 11.28 -5.99
N VAL A 38 11.67 12.47 -5.43
CA VAL A 38 11.51 13.74 -6.20
C VAL A 38 12.54 13.77 -7.31
N CYS A 39 13.83 13.56 -6.98
CA CYS A 39 14.93 13.53 -7.94
C CYS A 39 14.72 12.43 -9.00
N THR A 40 14.37 11.21 -8.57
CA THR A 40 14.13 10.06 -9.46
C THR A 40 13.05 10.36 -10.49
N VAL A 41 11.94 10.97 -10.08
CA VAL A 41 10.82 11.29 -10.99
C VAL A 41 11.17 12.42 -11.94
N LEU A 42 11.79 13.50 -11.46
CA LEU A 42 12.23 14.61 -12.31
C LEU A 42 13.27 14.15 -13.34
N ARG A 43 14.22 13.32 -12.90
CA ARG A 43 15.24 12.71 -13.75
C ARG A 43 14.62 11.80 -14.83
N ARG A 44 13.68 10.92 -14.44
CA ARG A 44 12.93 10.06 -15.37
C ARG A 44 12.23 10.89 -16.45
N GLN A 45 11.55 11.95 -16.05
CA GLN A 45 10.83 12.82 -17.00
C GLN A 45 11.80 13.50 -17.97
N TYR A 46 12.91 14.04 -17.49
CA TYR A 46 13.92 14.68 -18.33
C TYR A 46 14.50 13.69 -19.36
N PHE A 47 15.00 12.54 -18.91
CA PHE A 47 15.64 11.59 -19.81
C PHE A 47 14.72 11.02 -20.86
N ASN A 48 13.49 10.68 -20.48
CA ASN A 48 12.54 10.16 -21.45
C ASN A 48 12.09 11.25 -22.45
N THR A 49 12.24 12.54 -22.11
CA THR A 49 11.96 13.66 -23.01
C THR A 49 13.10 13.85 -24.01
N VAL A 50 14.35 13.81 -23.54
CA VAL A 50 15.55 13.99 -24.38
C VAL A 50 15.87 12.74 -25.22
N HIS A 51 15.59 11.56 -24.68
CA HIS A 51 15.88 10.25 -25.27
C HIS A 51 14.59 9.41 -25.37
N ALA A 52 13.60 9.94 -26.07
CA ALA A 52 12.34 9.24 -26.28
C ALA A 52 12.56 7.91 -27.01
N THR A 53 12.00 6.83 -26.47
CA THR A 53 11.97 5.51 -27.13
C THR A 53 10.55 4.94 -27.14
N PRO A 54 10.18 4.10 -28.12
CA PRO A 54 8.87 3.46 -28.16
C PRO A 54 8.56 2.61 -26.92
N GLU A 55 9.58 2.08 -26.26
CA GLU A 55 9.46 1.27 -25.03
C GLU A 55 9.24 2.12 -23.77
N ARG A 56 9.45 3.45 -23.85
CA ARG A 56 9.30 4.40 -22.75
C ARG A 56 8.42 5.59 -23.17
N PRO A 57 7.15 5.34 -23.56
CA PRO A 57 6.27 6.37 -24.09
C PRO A 57 5.93 7.42 -23.02
N LEU A 58 6.20 8.70 -23.27
CA LEU A 58 5.81 9.77 -22.35
C LEU A 58 4.43 10.32 -22.65
N CYS A 59 3.78 10.84 -21.59
CA CYS A 59 2.65 11.74 -21.76
C CYS A 59 3.12 13.05 -22.40
N ARG A 60 2.47 13.46 -23.49
CA ARG A 60 2.52 14.83 -23.98
C ARG A 60 1.76 15.73 -23.00
N LEU A 61 2.43 16.70 -22.41
CA LEU A 61 1.86 17.58 -21.40
C LEU A 61 1.56 18.95 -22.01
N LEU A 62 0.27 19.27 -22.19
CA LEU A 62 -0.14 20.59 -22.69
C LEU A 62 -0.07 21.62 -21.56
N SER A 63 0.32 22.85 -21.90
CA SER A 63 0.49 23.96 -20.95
C SER A 63 1.52 23.71 -19.83
N GLU A 64 2.45 22.77 -20.03
CA GLU A 64 3.48 22.42 -19.06
C GLU A 64 4.38 23.62 -18.69
N ASP A 65 4.85 24.39 -19.68
CA ASP A 65 5.71 25.55 -19.43
C ASP A 65 5.00 26.66 -18.63
N ALA A 66 3.71 26.86 -18.88
CA ALA A 66 2.91 27.83 -18.13
C ALA A 66 2.75 27.41 -16.67
N LEU A 67 2.48 26.11 -16.45
CA LEU A 67 2.41 25.54 -15.11
C LEU A 67 3.76 25.65 -14.38
N ILE A 68 4.88 25.26 -15.01
CA ILE A 68 6.19 25.29 -14.38
C ILE A 68 6.61 26.70 -14.00
N LYS A 69 6.37 27.70 -14.85
CA LYS A 69 6.59 29.11 -14.50
C LYS A 69 5.77 29.55 -13.29
N THR A 70 4.56 29.01 -13.12
CA THR A 70 3.72 29.29 -11.95
C THR A 70 4.28 28.61 -10.70
N LEU A 71 4.73 27.36 -10.82
CA LEU A 71 5.42 26.65 -9.73
C LEU A 71 6.72 27.35 -9.33
N GLY A 72 7.42 28.00 -10.25
CA GLY A 72 8.62 28.81 -9.96
C GLY A 72 8.37 30.08 -9.16
N SER A 73 7.11 30.48 -8.97
CA SER A 73 6.75 31.56 -8.03
C SER A 73 6.57 31.09 -6.59
N LEU A 74 6.59 29.77 -6.35
CA LEU A 74 6.50 29.16 -5.02
C LEU A 74 7.91 28.89 -4.46
N PRO A 75 8.04 28.60 -3.15
CA PRO A 75 9.28 28.04 -2.62
C PRO A 75 9.74 26.84 -3.45
N LEU A 76 11.03 26.79 -3.80
CA LEU A 76 11.55 25.83 -4.77
C LEU A 76 11.30 24.38 -4.37
N GLU A 77 11.38 24.07 -3.09
CA GLU A 77 11.11 22.73 -2.56
C GLU A 77 9.65 22.32 -2.82
N VAL A 78 8.71 23.25 -2.64
CA VAL A 78 7.28 23.04 -2.92
C VAL A 78 7.05 22.90 -4.43
N GLY A 79 7.68 23.76 -5.23
CA GLY A 79 7.59 23.74 -6.69
C GLY A 79 8.11 22.43 -7.29
N LEU A 80 9.31 21.99 -6.90
CA LEU A 80 9.93 20.73 -7.35
C LEU A 80 9.14 19.51 -6.90
N MET A 81 8.72 19.46 -5.63
CA MET A 81 7.88 18.39 -5.09
C MET A 81 6.55 18.29 -5.85
N THR A 82 5.91 19.43 -6.12
CA THR A 82 4.63 19.48 -6.83
C THR A 82 4.77 19.05 -8.28
N LEU A 83 5.83 19.50 -8.97
CA LEU A 83 6.11 19.08 -10.34
C LEU A 83 6.34 17.57 -10.43
N ALA A 84 7.15 17.02 -9.51
CA ALA A 84 7.39 15.58 -9.44
C ALA A 84 6.10 14.78 -9.21
N ARG A 85 5.22 15.25 -8.31
CA ARG A 85 3.90 14.62 -8.09
C ARG A 85 3.04 14.56 -9.36
N ILE A 86 3.03 15.63 -10.14
CA ILE A 86 2.25 15.69 -11.40
C ILE A 86 2.80 14.71 -12.42
N TYR A 87 4.13 14.66 -12.60
CA TYR A 87 4.78 13.71 -13.50
C TYR A 87 4.57 12.26 -13.06
N ASP A 88 4.62 11.98 -11.75
CA ASP A 88 4.40 10.62 -11.24
C ASP A 88 2.97 10.15 -11.44
N GLU A 89 1.98 11.02 -11.22
CA GLU A 89 0.58 10.69 -11.47
C GLU A 89 0.33 10.37 -12.96
N CYS A 90 0.90 11.17 -13.86
CA CYS A 90 0.82 10.91 -15.31
C CYS A 90 1.48 9.59 -15.70
N HIS A 91 2.68 9.32 -15.17
CA HIS A 91 3.42 8.08 -15.44
C HIS A 91 2.69 6.84 -14.93
N VAL A 92 2.19 6.88 -13.69
CA VAL A 92 1.45 5.78 -13.06
C VAL A 92 0.16 5.50 -13.83
N ALA A 93 -0.61 6.52 -14.20
CA ALA A 93 -1.83 6.36 -14.99
C ALA A 93 -1.57 5.72 -16.36
N LEU A 94 -0.49 6.12 -17.02
CA LEU A 94 -0.09 5.55 -18.30
C LEU A 94 0.33 4.08 -18.17
N CYS A 95 1.14 3.75 -17.17
CA CYS A 95 1.54 2.37 -16.90
C CYS A 95 0.35 1.48 -16.55
N LYS A 96 -0.59 1.97 -15.72
CA LYS A 96 -1.85 1.28 -15.42
C LYS A 96 -2.66 1.00 -16.68
N THR A 97 -2.76 1.98 -17.58
CA THR A 97 -3.46 1.85 -18.87
C THR A 97 -2.82 0.75 -19.74
N PHE A 98 -1.49 0.73 -19.88
CA PHE A 98 -0.81 -0.33 -20.62
C PHE A 98 -0.91 -1.70 -19.95
N ALA A 99 -0.83 -1.78 -18.63
CA ALA A 99 -0.98 -3.03 -17.89
C ALA A 99 -2.39 -3.61 -18.05
N ALA A 100 -3.43 -2.77 -17.97
CA ALA A 100 -4.82 -3.17 -18.22
C ALA A 100 -5.01 -3.68 -19.66
N ALA A 101 -4.47 -2.96 -20.64
CA ALA A 101 -4.47 -3.35 -22.05
C ALA A 101 -3.83 -4.73 -22.29
N ARG A 102 -2.62 -4.96 -21.74
CA ARG A 102 -1.91 -6.25 -21.85
C ARG A 102 -2.72 -7.41 -21.27
N ARG A 103 -3.57 -7.15 -20.29
CA ARG A 103 -4.42 -8.14 -19.59
C ARG A 103 -5.85 -8.20 -20.15
N ALA A 104 -6.13 -7.55 -21.28
CA ALA A 104 -7.47 -7.45 -21.87
C ALA A 104 -8.54 -6.95 -20.87
N ARG A 105 -8.15 -6.09 -19.91
CA ARG A 105 -9.07 -5.44 -18.97
C ARG A 105 -9.57 -4.10 -19.54
N PRO A 106 -10.72 -3.59 -19.09
CA PRO A 106 -11.20 -2.26 -19.47
C PRO A 106 -10.12 -1.19 -19.22
N HIS A 107 -9.90 -0.31 -20.20
CA HIS A 107 -8.90 0.76 -20.16
C HIS A 107 -9.25 1.87 -21.15
N HIS A 108 -8.60 3.04 -21.01
CA HIS A 108 -8.84 4.20 -21.86
C HIS A 108 -8.05 4.12 -23.18
N GLU A 109 -8.67 3.59 -24.24
CA GLU A 109 -8.00 3.29 -25.51
C GLU A 109 -7.35 4.53 -26.18
N HIS A 110 -8.01 5.69 -26.14
CA HIS A 110 -7.43 6.91 -26.72
C HIS A 110 -6.17 7.38 -25.96
N PHE A 111 -6.14 7.18 -24.64
CA PHE A 111 -4.98 7.58 -23.83
C PHE A 111 -3.82 6.61 -24.04
N ARG A 112 -4.11 5.33 -24.25
CA ARG A 112 -3.12 4.33 -24.64
C ARG A 112 -2.45 4.68 -25.98
N ARG A 113 -3.23 5.08 -26.98
CA ARG A 113 -2.73 5.37 -28.33
C ARG A 113 -2.05 6.73 -28.44
N ASN A 114 -2.59 7.73 -27.75
CA ASN A 114 -2.12 9.10 -27.74
C ASN A 114 -2.07 9.61 -26.29
N PRO A 115 -1.01 9.29 -25.53
CA PRO A 115 -0.89 9.70 -24.13
C PRO A 115 -0.70 11.22 -24.07
N CYS A 116 -1.79 11.95 -23.89
CA CYS A 116 -1.80 13.40 -23.84
C CYS A 116 -2.63 13.87 -22.64
N VAL A 117 -2.07 14.79 -21.86
CA VAL A 117 -2.68 15.34 -20.65
C VAL A 117 -2.67 16.86 -20.71
N ASP A 118 -3.84 17.48 -20.53
CA ASP A 118 -3.96 18.92 -20.37
C ASP A 118 -3.68 19.36 -18.92
N LEU A 119 -2.68 20.21 -18.72
CA LEU A 119 -2.30 20.77 -17.42
C LEU A 119 -2.82 22.20 -17.20
N GLN A 120 -3.53 22.80 -18.17
CA GLN A 120 -4.11 24.13 -18.03
C GLN A 120 -4.98 24.28 -16.78
N PRO A 121 -5.85 23.31 -16.41
CA PRO A 121 -6.67 23.44 -15.20
C PRO A 121 -5.84 23.50 -13.91
N LEU A 122 -4.68 22.82 -13.85
CA LEU A 122 -3.77 22.93 -12.71
C LEU A 122 -3.18 24.34 -12.62
N HIS A 123 -2.70 24.86 -13.76
CA HIS A 123 -2.12 26.19 -13.87
C HIS A 123 -3.10 27.29 -13.46
N ASP A 124 -4.29 27.31 -14.07
CA ASP A 124 -5.29 28.36 -13.84
C ASP A 124 -5.70 28.44 -12.38
N ARG A 125 -5.93 27.29 -11.75
CA ARG A 125 -6.32 27.23 -10.34
C ARG A 125 -5.17 27.61 -9.41
N LEU A 126 -3.94 27.22 -9.73
CA LEU A 126 -2.78 27.59 -8.90
C LEU A 126 -2.52 29.11 -8.91
N ARG A 127 -2.78 29.80 -10.03
CA ARG A 127 -2.70 31.26 -10.11
C ARG A 127 -3.73 31.97 -9.23
N GLN A 128 -4.90 31.37 -9.05
CA GLN A 128 -5.98 31.93 -8.22
C GLN A 128 -5.80 31.58 -6.75
N HIS A 129 -5.29 30.38 -6.48
CA HIS A 129 -5.17 29.80 -5.15
C HIS A 129 -3.85 29.02 -5.04
N SER A 130 -2.79 29.68 -4.54
CA SER A 130 -1.46 29.08 -4.34
C SER A 130 -1.51 27.80 -3.51
N ASP A 131 -2.41 27.74 -2.53
CA ASP A 131 -2.56 26.62 -1.60
C ASP A 131 -3.13 25.36 -2.28
N SER A 132 -3.52 25.45 -3.55
CA SER A 132 -3.97 24.30 -4.34
C SER A 132 -2.91 23.22 -4.46
N VAL A 133 -1.62 23.53 -4.25
CA VAL A 133 -0.54 22.52 -4.17
C VAL A 133 -0.76 21.48 -3.08
N HIS A 134 -1.55 21.78 -2.04
CA HIS A 134 -1.91 20.84 -0.99
C HIS A 134 -3.01 19.84 -1.42
N ASN A 135 -3.67 20.08 -2.55
CA ASN A 135 -4.68 19.17 -3.09
C ASN A 135 -4.07 17.97 -3.81
N GLN A 136 -4.87 16.94 -4.04
CA GLN A 136 -4.48 15.79 -4.86
C GLN A 136 -4.50 16.16 -6.34
N VAL A 137 -3.51 15.67 -7.08
CA VAL A 137 -3.54 15.68 -8.54
C VAL A 137 -4.29 14.42 -8.97
N ILE A 138 -5.30 14.59 -9.81
CA ILE A 138 -6.03 13.47 -10.42
C ILE A 138 -6.10 13.69 -11.93
N LEU A 139 -6.20 12.60 -12.68
CA LEU A 139 -6.49 12.64 -14.10
C LEU A 139 -7.97 12.35 -14.34
N GLU A 140 -8.64 13.24 -15.04
CA GLU A 140 -10.02 13.06 -15.48
C GLU A 140 -10.04 12.79 -16.99
N THR A 141 -10.91 11.86 -17.41
CA THR A 141 -11.15 11.62 -18.82
C THR A 141 -11.86 12.82 -19.45
N THR A 142 -11.55 13.09 -20.71
CA THR A 142 -12.27 14.09 -21.50
C THR A 142 -13.03 13.43 -22.64
N SER A 143 -13.90 14.18 -23.29
CA SER A 143 -14.59 13.74 -24.51
C SER A 143 -13.72 13.86 -25.78
N SER A 144 -12.50 14.41 -25.69
CA SER A 144 -11.61 14.63 -26.83
C SER A 144 -10.66 13.45 -27.02
N GLU A 145 -10.62 12.91 -28.24
CA GLU A 145 -9.64 11.86 -28.58
C GLU A 145 -8.21 12.41 -28.67
N GLU A 146 -8.04 13.70 -29.00
CA GLU A 146 -6.73 14.35 -29.13
C GLU A 146 -6.13 14.70 -27.76
N ILE A 147 -7.00 14.97 -26.78
CA ILE A 147 -6.66 15.35 -25.41
C ILE A 147 -7.46 14.44 -24.45
N PRO A 148 -7.14 13.14 -24.41
CA PRO A 148 -7.96 12.15 -23.70
C PRO A 148 -8.03 12.36 -22.19
N MET A 149 -7.06 13.06 -21.61
CA MET A 149 -6.98 13.31 -20.17
C MET A 149 -6.74 14.78 -19.87
N ARG A 150 -7.24 15.25 -18.73
CA ARG A 150 -6.87 16.53 -18.10
C ARG A 150 -6.47 16.30 -16.65
N ALA A 151 -5.49 17.05 -16.16
CA ALA A 151 -5.10 17.00 -14.76
C ALA A 151 -5.83 18.10 -13.97
N VAL A 152 -6.42 17.76 -12.83
CA VAL A 152 -7.12 18.71 -11.96
C VAL A 152 -6.74 18.56 -10.49
N TRP A 153 -6.94 19.63 -9.72
CA TRP A 153 -6.79 19.62 -8.26
C TRP A 153 -8.07 19.10 -7.60
N ARG A 154 -8.00 17.96 -6.91
CA ARG A 154 -9.07 17.48 -6.04
C ARG A 154 -8.74 17.81 -4.57
N PRO A 155 -9.61 18.54 -3.85
CA PRO A 155 -9.40 18.81 -2.43
C PRO A 155 -9.10 17.54 -1.64
N MET A 156 -8.06 17.60 -0.80
CA MET A 156 -7.75 16.50 0.13
C MET A 156 -8.79 16.49 1.25
N LEU A 157 -9.80 15.62 1.14
CA LEU A 157 -10.81 15.50 2.19
C LEU A 157 -10.17 14.94 3.47
N PRO A 158 -10.43 15.54 4.65
CA PRO A 158 -9.99 14.98 5.91
C PRO A 158 -10.57 13.58 6.11
N MET A 159 -9.72 12.63 6.52
CA MET A 159 -10.17 11.32 6.98
C MET A 159 -9.91 11.24 8.48
N CYS A 160 -10.96 11.04 9.26
CA CYS A 160 -10.88 11.02 10.70
C CYS A 160 -11.82 9.97 11.30
N PHE A 161 -11.33 9.27 12.33
CA PHE A 161 -12.05 8.22 13.04
C PHE A 161 -12.49 8.65 14.44
N ASP A 162 -12.50 9.96 14.75
CA ASP A 162 -12.84 10.49 16.09
C ASP A 162 -14.29 10.22 16.51
N LYS A 163 -15.18 9.88 15.56
CA LYS A 163 -16.55 9.43 15.87
C LYS A 163 -16.59 8.02 16.47
N LEU A 164 -15.51 7.24 16.35
CA LEU A 164 -15.42 5.93 16.98
C LEU A 164 -15.17 6.07 18.48
N PRO A 165 -15.79 5.22 19.33
CA PRO A 165 -15.42 5.15 20.73
C PRO A 165 -13.93 4.84 20.91
N ARG A 166 -13.27 5.58 21.81
CA ARG A 166 -11.84 5.35 22.11
C ARG A 166 -11.67 4.09 22.96
N LEU A 167 -10.83 3.18 22.49
CA LEU A 167 -10.30 2.08 23.30
C LEU A 167 -9.14 2.63 24.14
N ARG A 168 -9.30 2.65 25.47
CA ARG A 168 -8.29 3.24 26.38
C ARG A 168 -7.07 2.36 26.59
N SER A 169 -7.22 1.05 26.44
CA SER A 169 -6.17 0.06 26.67
C SER A 169 -6.42 -1.18 25.83
N LEU A 170 -5.35 -1.76 25.28
CA LEU A 170 -5.44 -3.06 24.59
C LEU A 170 -5.60 -4.22 25.59
N SER A 171 -5.42 -4.00 26.90
CA SER A 171 -5.76 -5.00 27.93
C SER A 171 -7.26 -5.24 28.06
N SER A 172 -8.09 -4.27 27.62
CA SER A 172 -9.54 -4.38 27.62
C SER A 172 -10.06 -5.33 26.55
N SER A 173 -11.35 -5.67 26.61
CA SER A 173 -11.98 -6.47 25.55
C SER A 173 -12.04 -5.69 24.23
N LEU A 174 -11.55 -6.32 23.17
CA LEU A 174 -11.52 -5.76 21.82
C LEU A 174 -12.91 -5.84 21.17
N PRO A 175 -13.25 -4.94 20.23
CA PRO A 175 -14.52 -5.02 19.52
C PRO A 175 -14.56 -6.29 18.66
N GLY A 176 -15.38 -7.26 19.06
CA GLY A 176 -15.47 -8.60 18.44
C GLY A 176 -15.18 -9.74 19.42
N GLU A 177 -14.71 -9.43 20.62
CA GLU A 177 -14.57 -10.38 21.71
C GLU A 177 -15.86 -10.47 22.55
N ASN A 178 -16.26 -11.71 22.87
CA ASN A 178 -17.34 -11.96 23.83
C ASN A 178 -16.85 -11.89 25.29
N SER A 179 -15.56 -12.14 25.50
CA SER A 179 -14.86 -12.04 26.78
C SER A 179 -13.41 -11.62 26.53
N PRO A 180 -12.74 -10.95 27.48
CA PRO A 180 -11.34 -10.55 27.31
C PRO A 180 -10.46 -11.74 26.93
N GLY A 181 -9.82 -11.68 25.76
CA GLY A 181 -8.88 -12.71 25.31
C GLY A 181 -7.47 -12.49 25.87
N HIS A 182 -6.71 -13.56 26.07
CA HIS A 182 -5.29 -13.53 26.44
C HIS A 182 -4.37 -14.06 25.32
N GLU A 183 -4.78 -15.14 24.65
CA GLU A 183 -3.99 -15.81 23.61
C GLU A 183 -4.54 -15.46 22.22
N TYR A 184 -3.71 -14.78 21.42
CA TYR A 184 -4.06 -14.25 20.10
C TYR A 184 -3.28 -14.93 18.98
N ALA A 185 -3.88 -14.95 17.79
CA ALA A 185 -3.16 -15.15 16.53
C ALA A 185 -3.37 -13.94 15.61
N GLY A 186 -2.34 -13.58 14.85
CA GLY A 186 -2.41 -12.50 13.85
C GLY A 186 -2.44 -13.06 12.44
N VAL A 187 -3.38 -12.61 11.61
CA VAL A 187 -3.51 -12.97 10.21
C VAL A 187 -3.38 -11.70 9.37
N GLY A 188 -2.36 -11.58 8.53
CA GLY A 188 -2.31 -10.53 7.52
C GLY A 188 -3.44 -10.75 6.52
N GLY A 189 -4.35 -9.76 6.41
CA GLY A 189 -5.58 -9.78 5.61
C GLY A 189 -5.32 -9.72 4.11
N GLY A 190 -4.30 -8.98 3.73
CA GLY A 190 -3.95 -8.66 2.36
C GLY A 190 -2.44 -8.58 2.18
N GLY A 191 -2.01 -7.69 1.27
CA GLY A 191 -0.73 -7.71 0.59
C GLY A 191 0.55 -7.61 1.46
N GLY A 192 1.63 -7.13 0.82
CA GLY A 192 3.01 -7.30 1.28
C GLY A 192 3.28 -7.08 2.77
N SER A 193 2.76 -6.01 3.37
CA SER A 193 3.23 -5.53 4.67
C SER A 193 2.40 -5.98 5.87
N ASP A 194 1.30 -6.70 5.67
CA ASP A 194 0.34 -6.97 6.74
C ASP A 194 0.88 -7.86 7.84
N ILE A 195 1.79 -8.76 7.50
CA ILE A 195 2.53 -9.56 8.48
C ILE A 195 3.39 -8.69 9.41
N ILE A 196 3.91 -7.55 8.90
CA ILE A 196 4.65 -6.58 9.71
C ILE A 196 3.69 -5.88 10.66
N SER A 197 2.55 -5.40 10.17
CA SER A 197 1.52 -4.77 11.01
C SER A 197 0.95 -5.70 12.06
N ALA A 198 0.74 -6.98 11.73
CA ALA A 198 0.36 -8.01 12.69
C ALA A 198 1.43 -8.15 13.76
N SER A 199 2.70 -8.24 13.39
CA SER A 199 3.79 -8.28 14.37
C SER A 199 3.82 -7.05 15.29
N LEU A 200 3.64 -5.84 14.74
CA LEU A 200 3.55 -4.61 15.52
C LEU A 200 2.42 -4.64 16.56
N LEU A 201 1.23 -5.13 16.17
CA LEU A 201 0.12 -5.35 17.09
C LEU A 201 0.47 -6.37 18.18
N GLY A 202 1.25 -7.41 17.84
CA GLY A 202 1.74 -8.38 18.82
C GLY A 202 2.62 -7.76 19.90
N HIS A 203 3.52 -6.85 19.52
CA HIS A 203 4.35 -6.10 20.48
C HIS A 203 3.50 -5.19 21.36
N LEU A 204 2.49 -4.52 20.80
CA LEU A 204 1.55 -3.72 21.58
C LEU A 204 0.78 -4.60 22.57
N LEU A 205 0.15 -5.69 22.11
CA LEU A 205 -0.57 -6.63 22.98
C LEU A 205 0.30 -7.17 24.11
N LYS A 206 1.57 -7.46 23.85
CA LYS A 206 2.54 -7.92 24.86
C LYS A 206 2.74 -6.90 25.99
N ARG A 207 2.79 -5.60 25.67
CA ARG A 207 2.85 -4.53 26.69
C ARG A 207 1.60 -4.48 27.57
N HIS A 208 0.48 -4.98 27.05
CA HIS A 208 -0.81 -5.06 27.74
C HIS A 208 -1.11 -6.45 28.31
N HIS A 209 -0.07 -7.26 28.55
CA HIS A 209 -0.15 -8.61 29.12
C HIS A 209 -1.04 -9.59 28.32
N LYS A 210 -1.07 -9.43 27.00
CA LYS A 210 -1.67 -10.39 26.05
C LYS A 210 -0.58 -11.00 25.17
N ARG A 211 -0.81 -12.18 24.61
CA ARG A 211 0.20 -12.90 23.82
C ARG A 211 -0.25 -13.09 22.38
N MET A 212 0.67 -12.94 21.43
CA MET A 212 0.43 -13.24 20.02
C MET A 212 1.67 -13.87 19.39
N GLU A 213 1.76 -15.20 19.50
CA GLU A 213 2.96 -15.96 19.11
C GLU A 213 2.82 -16.66 17.75
N LEU A 214 1.58 -16.77 17.24
CA LEU A 214 1.30 -17.31 15.92
C LEU A 214 0.92 -16.18 14.96
N LEU A 215 1.68 -16.04 13.88
CA LEU A 215 1.36 -15.15 12.77
C LEU A 215 1.13 -15.92 11.47
N ILE A 216 0.19 -15.45 10.66
CA ILE A 216 -0.15 -15.99 9.34
C ILE A 216 -0.01 -14.85 8.33
N SER A 217 0.90 -14.98 7.36
CA SER A 217 1.05 -14.07 6.23
C SER A 217 0.26 -14.60 5.04
N THR A 218 -0.80 -13.91 4.65
CA THR A 218 -1.55 -14.27 3.45
C THR A 218 -0.90 -13.65 2.22
N ARG A 219 -0.79 -14.45 1.16
CA ARG A 219 -0.14 -14.09 -0.11
C ARG A 219 -0.98 -14.63 -1.25
N THR A 220 -1.16 -13.87 -2.31
CA THR A 220 -1.77 -14.40 -3.55
C THR A 220 -0.96 -15.58 -4.11
N TRP A 221 -1.62 -16.54 -4.77
CA TRP A 221 -0.92 -17.64 -5.43
C TRP A 221 0.00 -17.14 -6.56
N ALA A 222 -0.45 -16.17 -7.34
CA ALA A 222 0.36 -15.49 -8.35
C ALA A 222 0.98 -14.20 -7.79
N THR A 223 2.18 -13.86 -8.24
CA THR A 223 2.89 -12.62 -7.89
C THR A 223 2.14 -11.37 -8.40
N GLY A 224 1.48 -10.66 -7.49
CA GLY A 224 0.59 -9.53 -7.83
C GLY A 224 1.23 -8.14 -7.83
N SER A 225 2.41 -7.96 -7.20
CA SER A 225 3.08 -6.66 -7.07
C SER A 225 4.59 -6.77 -7.24
N GLN A 226 5.23 -5.65 -7.54
CA GLN A 226 6.68 -5.59 -7.64
C GLN A 226 7.30 -5.91 -6.27
N GLY A 227 8.12 -6.95 -6.25
CA GLY A 227 8.81 -7.42 -5.05
C GLY A 227 10.25 -6.92 -5.00
N LYS A 228 11.20 -7.86 -4.96
CA LYS A 228 12.62 -7.57 -5.12
C LYS A 228 12.93 -7.19 -6.57
N LYS A 229 14.06 -6.52 -6.80
CA LYS A 229 14.53 -6.20 -8.16
C LYS A 229 14.63 -7.49 -8.99
N GLY A 230 13.94 -7.52 -10.14
CA GLY A 230 13.89 -8.68 -11.04
C GLY A 230 12.74 -9.66 -10.79
N SER A 231 11.88 -9.44 -9.78
CA SER A 231 10.66 -10.22 -9.60
C SER A 231 9.75 -10.11 -10.83
N LYS A 232 9.22 -11.25 -11.29
CA LYS A 232 8.25 -11.31 -12.38
C LYS A 232 6.83 -11.18 -11.80
N LEU A 233 5.95 -10.52 -12.53
CA LEU A 233 4.53 -10.40 -12.19
C LEU A 233 3.73 -11.53 -12.85
N GLY A 234 2.69 -12.02 -12.17
CA GLY A 234 1.75 -13.01 -12.71
C GLY A 234 2.28 -14.45 -12.76
N ILE A 235 3.49 -14.70 -12.25
CA ILE A 235 4.01 -16.07 -12.11
C ILE A 235 3.57 -16.68 -10.77
N LYS A 236 3.50 -18.01 -10.73
CA LYS A 236 3.26 -18.75 -9.48
C LYS A 236 4.30 -18.34 -8.43
N ARG A 237 3.83 -18.07 -7.22
CA ARG A 237 4.66 -17.82 -6.05
C ARG A 237 5.18 -19.14 -5.52
N GLU A 238 6.46 -19.40 -5.77
CA GLU A 238 7.16 -20.51 -5.14
C GLU A 238 7.74 -20.08 -3.80
N VAL A 239 7.66 -20.97 -2.81
CA VAL A 239 8.19 -20.77 -1.46
C VAL A 239 9.29 -21.80 -1.24
N TYR A 240 10.47 -21.33 -0.86
CA TYR A 240 11.68 -22.13 -0.73
C TYR A 240 12.15 -22.15 0.72
N GLN A 241 12.89 -23.21 1.07
CA GLN A 241 13.52 -23.34 2.39
C GLN A 241 12.52 -23.10 3.53
N HIS A 242 11.41 -23.85 3.53
CA HIS A 242 10.37 -23.80 4.57
C HIS A 242 10.32 -25.14 5.33
N ASP A 243 9.75 -25.14 6.54
CA ASP A 243 9.66 -26.33 7.42
C ASP A 243 8.41 -27.18 7.15
N GLY A 244 8.03 -27.29 5.87
CA GLY A 244 6.84 -28.01 5.42
C GLY A 244 5.51 -27.28 5.65
N PRO A 245 4.40 -27.90 5.23
CA PRO A 245 3.04 -27.36 5.38
C PRO A 245 2.43 -27.62 6.75
N ALA A 246 1.36 -26.89 7.07
CA ALA A 246 0.53 -27.17 8.24
C ALA A 246 -0.22 -28.49 8.10
N ALA A 247 -0.43 -29.19 9.21
CA ALA A 247 -1.19 -30.43 9.25
C ALA A 247 -2.70 -30.17 9.44
N GLY A 248 -3.49 -30.89 8.65
CA GLY A 248 -4.95 -30.97 8.71
C GLY A 248 -5.45 -31.68 9.98
N ALA A 249 -6.78 -31.79 10.11
CA ALA A 249 -7.40 -32.48 11.26
C ALA A 249 -7.10 -33.98 11.24
N ASP A 250 -6.95 -34.53 10.04
CA ASP A 250 -6.60 -35.90 9.72
C ASP A 250 -5.09 -36.16 9.73
N GLY A 251 -4.29 -35.16 10.13
CA GLY A 251 -2.83 -35.21 10.11
C GLY A 251 -2.20 -35.07 8.72
N ARG A 252 -2.98 -34.90 7.65
CA ARG A 252 -2.44 -34.75 6.30
C ARG A 252 -1.94 -33.34 6.04
N PRO A 253 -0.87 -33.16 5.26
CA PRO A 253 -0.43 -31.85 4.77
C PRO A 253 -1.55 -31.06 4.08
N VAL A 254 -1.75 -29.78 4.44
CA VAL A 254 -2.69 -28.89 3.73
C VAL A 254 -1.94 -28.05 2.69
N PRO A 255 -2.24 -28.20 1.39
CA PRO A 255 -1.60 -27.44 0.31
C PRO A 255 -1.67 -25.93 0.49
N GLY A 256 -0.65 -25.23 -0.01
CA GLY A 256 -0.57 -23.77 0.04
C GLY A 256 -0.27 -23.18 1.43
N THR A 257 0.11 -24.00 2.40
CA THR A 257 0.59 -23.54 3.71
C THR A 257 2.07 -23.84 3.87
N PHE A 258 2.84 -22.92 4.46
CA PHE A 258 4.30 -23.04 4.57
C PHE A 258 4.77 -22.50 5.92
N ARG A 259 5.43 -23.33 6.72
CA ARG A 259 6.05 -22.89 7.98
C ARG A 259 7.34 -22.15 7.69
N VAL A 260 7.42 -20.90 8.13
CA VAL A 260 8.54 -20.00 7.85
C VAL A 260 9.66 -20.24 8.86
N LYS A 261 10.90 -20.28 8.36
CA LYS A 261 12.16 -20.29 9.13
C LYS A 261 13.09 -19.18 8.62
N SER A 262 14.24 -19.00 9.27
CA SER A 262 15.13 -17.84 9.06
C SER A 262 15.63 -17.67 7.64
N ASP A 263 15.78 -18.76 6.90
CA ASP A 263 16.25 -18.83 5.52
C ASP A 263 15.10 -18.99 4.51
N THR A 264 13.84 -18.99 4.96
CA THR A 264 12.68 -19.03 4.04
C THR A 264 12.66 -17.79 3.15
N TYR A 265 12.50 -18.02 1.85
CA TYR A 265 12.30 -16.98 0.85
C TYR A 265 11.26 -17.42 -0.19
N ALA A 266 10.68 -16.48 -0.90
CA ALA A 266 9.65 -16.73 -1.90
C ALA A 266 9.76 -15.77 -3.08
N GLU A 267 9.05 -16.10 -4.16
CA GLU A 267 8.91 -15.20 -5.30
C GLU A 267 8.12 -13.93 -4.89
N GLY A 268 8.72 -12.77 -5.18
CA GLY A 268 8.20 -11.46 -4.80
C GLY A 268 8.98 -10.84 -3.64
N ARG A 269 8.27 -10.38 -2.61
CA ARG A 269 8.85 -9.72 -1.42
C ARG A 269 8.61 -10.59 -0.20
N ASP A 270 9.70 -10.93 0.48
CA ASP A 270 9.70 -11.82 1.64
C ASP A 270 9.85 -10.98 2.91
N LEU A 271 8.75 -10.83 3.65
CA LEU A 271 8.72 -10.07 4.90
C LEU A 271 8.46 -10.97 6.11
N GLU A 272 8.14 -12.24 5.89
CA GLU A 272 7.70 -13.19 6.90
C GLU A 272 8.82 -13.62 7.84
N ALA A 273 10.06 -13.66 7.34
CA ALA A 273 11.22 -14.02 8.14
C ALA A 273 11.61 -12.90 9.13
N ILE A 274 11.22 -11.65 8.87
CA ILE A 274 11.56 -10.48 9.70
C ILE A 274 11.04 -10.63 11.15
N PRO A 275 9.74 -10.95 11.37
CA PRO A 275 9.20 -11.15 12.71
C PRO A 275 9.64 -12.44 13.42
N LEU A 276 10.35 -13.38 12.79
CA LEU A 276 10.64 -14.70 13.40
C LEU A 276 11.37 -14.63 14.75
N GLN A 277 12.21 -13.62 14.95
CA GLN A 277 12.95 -13.45 16.21
C GLN A 277 12.05 -13.01 17.39
N TYR A 278 10.79 -12.65 17.13
CA TYR A 278 9.85 -12.10 18.13
C TYR A 278 8.59 -12.94 18.34
N HIS A 279 8.33 -13.93 17.48
CA HIS A 279 7.13 -14.76 17.50
C HIS A 279 7.51 -16.24 17.35
N GLU A 280 6.87 -17.12 18.11
CA GLU A 280 7.20 -18.56 18.09
C GLU A 280 6.95 -19.23 16.73
N LYS A 281 5.88 -18.86 16.03
CA LYS A 281 5.42 -19.53 14.81
C LYS A 281 4.93 -18.53 13.78
N ILE A 282 5.46 -18.66 12.57
CA ILE A 282 5.03 -17.87 11.42
C ILE A 282 4.75 -18.81 10.26
N PHE A 283 3.59 -18.62 9.62
CA PHE A 283 3.20 -19.35 8.43
C PHE A 283 2.95 -18.39 7.28
N MET A 284 3.32 -18.81 6.07
CA MET A 284 2.83 -18.21 4.84
C MET A 284 1.68 -19.07 4.31
N VAL A 285 0.59 -18.42 3.90
CA VAL A 285 -0.59 -19.04 3.29
C VAL A 285 -0.79 -18.45 1.91
N LEU A 286 -0.82 -19.30 0.88
CA LEU A 286 -1.10 -18.89 -0.49
C LEU A 286 -2.60 -18.98 -0.77
N ASP A 287 -3.23 -17.83 -0.91
CA ASP A 287 -4.59 -17.65 -1.37
C ASP A 287 -4.70 -17.97 -2.87
N GLN A 288 -5.47 -19.02 -3.16
CA GLN A 288 -5.63 -19.59 -4.49
C GLN A 288 -6.84 -19.04 -5.25
N GLY A 289 -7.64 -18.15 -4.65
CA GLY A 289 -8.95 -17.73 -5.16
C GLY A 289 -8.95 -17.35 -6.65
N GLU A 290 -8.12 -16.37 -7.03
CA GLU A 290 -8.01 -15.86 -8.42
C GLU A 290 -7.36 -16.83 -9.41
N SER A 291 -6.64 -17.85 -8.93
CA SER A 291 -5.84 -18.78 -9.75
C SER A 291 -6.36 -20.22 -9.71
N THR A 292 -7.51 -20.46 -9.08
CA THR A 292 -8.06 -21.82 -8.89
C THR A 292 -8.10 -22.66 -10.16
N PRO A 293 -8.50 -22.13 -11.34
CA PRO A 293 -8.52 -22.91 -12.59
C PRO A 293 -7.13 -23.43 -13.00
N ASP A 294 -6.07 -22.68 -12.71
CA ASP A 294 -4.69 -22.96 -13.13
C ASP A 294 -3.92 -23.88 -12.18
N ILE A 295 -4.53 -24.25 -11.05
CA ILE A 295 -3.91 -25.07 -9.99
C ILE A 295 -4.35 -26.53 -10.16
N ALA A 296 -3.39 -27.45 -10.14
CA ALA A 296 -3.66 -28.89 -10.17
C ALA A 296 -4.51 -29.31 -8.97
N GLU A 297 -5.48 -30.22 -9.15
CA GLU A 297 -6.46 -30.60 -8.13
C GLU A 297 -5.83 -30.99 -6.78
N LYS A 298 -4.73 -31.75 -6.80
CA LYS A 298 -3.98 -32.17 -5.60
C LYS A 298 -3.29 -31.02 -4.83
N GLU A 299 -3.13 -29.87 -5.47
CA GLU A 299 -2.52 -28.66 -4.89
C GLU A 299 -3.57 -27.65 -4.44
N ARG A 300 -4.86 -27.93 -4.69
CA ARG A 300 -5.96 -27.05 -4.29
C ARG A 300 -6.26 -27.18 -2.81
N ALA A 301 -6.44 -26.05 -2.15
CA ALA A 301 -6.96 -25.99 -0.78
C ALA A 301 -7.80 -24.73 -0.61
N GLU A 302 -8.92 -24.83 0.10
CA GLU A 302 -9.71 -23.66 0.43
C GLU A 302 -9.04 -22.86 1.56
N LEU A 303 -9.10 -21.53 1.46
CA LEU A 303 -8.49 -20.61 2.43
C LEU A 303 -8.99 -20.86 3.88
N LYS A 304 -10.27 -21.23 4.04
CA LYS A 304 -10.85 -21.60 5.34
C LYS A 304 -10.18 -22.84 5.96
N GLU A 305 -9.76 -23.80 5.13
CA GLU A 305 -9.12 -25.05 5.55
C GLU A 305 -7.66 -24.81 5.90
N GLN A 306 -6.97 -24.02 5.06
CA GLN A 306 -5.59 -23.57 5.29
C GLN A 306 -5.48 -22.87 6.64
N PHE A 307 -6.36 -21.90 6.91
CA PHE A 307 -6.33 -21.18 8.18
C PHE A 307 -6.70 -22.06 9.38
N ALA A 308 -7.70 -22.93 9.26
CA ALA A 308 -8.03 -23.87 10.33
C ALA A 308 -6.86 -24.82 10.65
N ALA A 309 -6.09 -25.24 9.64
CA ALA A 309 -4.91 -26.07 9.82
C ALA A 309 -3.78 -25.33 10.53
N VAL A 310 -3.49 -24.09 10.11
CA VAL A 310 -2.44 -23.26 10.72
C VAL A 310 -2.78 -22.86 12.15
N LEU A 311 -4.01 -22.45 12.44
CA LEU A 311 -4.42 -22.05 13.80
C LEU A 311 -4.29 -23.22 14.80
N ARG A 312 -4.52 -24.47 14.35
CA ARG A 312 -4.27 -25.67 15.18
C ARG A 312 -2.80 -25.92 15.49
N GLN A 313 -1.87 -25.29 14.76
CA GLN A 313 -0.44 -25.40 15.03
C GLN A 313 0.01 -24.48 16.17
N ALA A 314 -0.87 -23.66 16.76
CA ALA A 314 -0.51 -22.81 17.89
C ALA A 314 0.02 -23.63 19.07
N SER A 315 1.01 -23.10 19.78
CA SER A 315 1.57 -23.75 20.98
C SER A 315 0.59 -23.77 22.15
N ARG A 316 -0.40 -22.88 22.11
CA ARG A 316 -1.45 -22.70 23.12
C ARG A 316 -2.81 -22.53 22.42
N PRO A 317 -3.92 -22.85 23.09
CA PRO A 317 -5.24 -22.59 22.54
C PRO A 317 -5.43 -21.09 22.25
N ILE A 318 -5.72 -20.76 20.99
CA ILE A 318 -6.01 -19.39 20.57
C ILE A 318 -7.45 -19.04 20.95
N GLU A 319 -7.65 -17.87 21.53
CA GLU A 319 -8.97 -17.36 21.93
C GLU A 319 -9.47 -16.31 20.93
N THR A 320 -8.57 -15.46 20.43
CA THR A 320 -8.90 -14.36 19.52
C THR A 320 -7.99 -14.35 18.30
N VAL A 321 -8.58 -14.16 17.13
CA VAL A 321 -7.83 -13.98 15.88
C VAL A 321 -7.99 -12.55 15.40
N LEU A 322 -6.86 -11.88 15.18
CA LEU A 322 -6.81 -10.56 14.56
C LEU A 322 -6.59 -10.71 13.06
N VAL A 323 -7.52 -10.23 12.23
CA VAL A 323 -7.32 -10.04 10.79
C VAL A 323 -6.79 -8.63 10.58
N VAL A 324 -5.52 -8.52 10.18
CA VAL A 324 -4.76 -7.27 10.21
C VAL A 324 -4.52 -6.79 8.79
N ASP A 325 -4.92 -5.55 8.52
CA ASP A 325 -4.65 -4.84 7.27
C ASP A 325 -3.75 -3.62 7.54
N THR A 326 -2.91 -3.30 6.56
CA THR A 326 -2.04 -2.14 6.54
C THR A 326 -2.53 -1.12 5.50
N GLY A 327 -3.31 -0.14 5.94
CA GLY A 327 -3.64 1.04 5.11
C GLY A 327 -5.13 1.30 4.91
N GLY A 328 -5.96 0.27 5.07
CA GLY A 328 -7.42 0.35 5.10
C GLY A 328 -8.13 -0.15 3.83
N ASP A 329 -7.49 -0.88 2.92
CA ASP A 329 -8.18 -1.44 1.76
C ASP A 329 -9.16 -2.57 2.15
N VAL A 330 -9.02 -3.12 3.36
CA VAL A 330 -9.98 -4.04 4.01
C VAL A 330 -11.40 -3.48 4.11
N PHE A 331 -11.57 -2.16 3.98
CA PHE A 331 -12.88 -1.48 3.91
C PHE A 331 -13.56 -1.62 2.53
N GLY A 332 -12.96 -2.33 1.57
CA GLY A 332 -13.51 -2.55 0.24
C GLY A 332 -13.43 -1.32 -0.66
N ALA A 333 -14.14 -1.35 -1.79
CA ALA A 333 -14.27 -0.20 -2.67
C ALA A 333 -15.33 0.79 -2.15
N ASP A 334 -15.21 2.05 -2.56
CA ASP A 334 -16.29 3.03 -2.49
C ASP A 334 -17.22 2.90 -3.71
N GLU A 335 -18.25 3.76 -3.79
CA GLU A 335 -19.18 3.79 -4.93
C GLU A 335 -18.50 4.11 -6.27
N ALA A 336 -17.25 4.60 -6.27
CA ALA A 336 -16.46 4.89 -7.46
C ALA A 336 -15.67 3.68 -8.00
N GLY A 337 -15.67 2.54 -7.27
CA GLY A 337 -15.31 1.23 -7.82
C GLY A 337 -13.81 0.94 -7.98
N GLU A 338 -12.92 1.75 -7.44
CA GLU A 338 -11.46 1.59 -7.58
C GLU A 338 -10.76 1.13 -6.30
N THR A 339 -11.05 -0.06 -5.78
CA THR A 339 -10.05 -0.78 -4.95
C THR A 339 -10.01 -2.25 -5.36
N THR A 340 -8.94 -2.96 -4.96
CA THR A 340 -8.63 -4.35 -5.34
C THR A 340 -9.05 -5.27 -4.20
N PRO A 341 -10.34 -5.51 -3.94
CA PRO A 341 -10.81 -5.97 -2.64
C PRO A 341 -10.99 -7.48 -2.63
N ASP A 342 -10.30 -8.24 -3.49
CA ASP A 342 -10.60 -9.65 -3.65
C ASP A 342 -9.88 -10.50 -2.59
N GLN A 343 -8.62 -10.18 -2.24
CA GLN A 343 -7.89 -10.94 -1.22
C GLN A 343 -8.39 -10.66 0.21
N ASP A 344 -8.44 -9.40 0.65
CA ASP A 344 -8.86 -9.01 2.00
C ASP A 344 -10.29 -9.47 2.31
N PHE A 345 -11.18 -9.39 1.33
CA PHE A 345 -12.54 -9.91 1.45
C PHE A 345 -12.54 -11.45 1.57
N ARG A 346 -11.78 -12.17 0.72
CA ARG A 346 -11.66 -13.63 0.81
C ARG A 346 -11.09 -14.07 2.15
N VAL A 347 -10.08 -13.38 2.69
CA VAL A 347 -9.50 -13.67 4.00
C VAL A 347 -10.52 -13.47 5.10
N GLN A 348 -11.21 -12.33 5.14
CA GLN A 348 -12.24 -12.07 6.13
C GLN A 348 -13.39 -13.07 6.05
N LYS A 349 -13.82 -13.46 4.84
CA LYS A 349 -14.83 -14.49 4.63
C LYS A 349 -14.39 -15.86 5.13
N ALA A 350 -13.14 -16.25 4.85
CA ALA A 350 -12.57 -17.51 5.33
C ALA A 350 -12.42 -17.53 6.86
N MET A 351 -12.05 -16.39 7.46
CA MET A 351 -11.99 -16.20 8.90
C MET A 351 -13.36 -16.22 9.56
N ALA A 352 -14.37 -15.59 8.96
CA ALA A 352 -15.75 -15.60 9.46
C ALA A 352 -16.31 -17.03 9.60
N ALA A 353 -15.89 -17.96 8.74
CA ALA A 353 -16.23 -19.38 8.84
C ALA A 353 -15.66 -20.07 10.11
N GLN A 354 -14.70 -19.43 10.80
CA GLN A 354 -14.11 -19.91 12.07
C GLN A 354 -14.72 -19.23 13.31
N SER A 355 -15.74 -18.38 13.16
CA SER A 355 -16.34 -17.57 14.24
C SER A 355 -16.96 -18.37 15.39
N SER A 356 -17.31 -19.63 15.17
CA SER A 356 -17.80 -20.51 16.25
C SER A 356 -16.71 -20.97 17.21
N LYS A 357 -15.43 -20.81 16.83
CA LYS A 357 -14.27 -21.27 17.63
C LYS A 357 -13.45 -20.14 18.23
N TYR A 358 -13.44 -18.97 17.58
CA TYR A 358 -12.59 -17.86 17.96
C TYR A 358 -13.37 -16.55 17.99
N ASN A 359 -12.98 -15.65 18.88
CA ASN A 359 -13.33 -14.24 18.72
C ASN A 359 -12.61 -13.70 17.48
N LEU A 360 -13.30 -12.90 16.66
CA LEU A 360 -12.75 -12.37 15.40
C LEU A 360 -12.77 -10.85 15.41
N VAL A 361 -11.59 -10.27 15.24
CA VAL A 361 -11.41 -8.81 15.21
C VAL A 361 -10.63 -8.45 13.95
N THR A 362 -11.14 -7.50 13.18
CA THR A 362 -10.39 -6.88 12.09
C THR A 362 -9.66 -5.65 12.66
N ALA A 363 -8.38 -5.52 12.37
CA ALA A 363 -7.52 -4.43 12.79
C ALA A 363 -6.92 -3.73 11.57
N VAL A 364 -7.05 -2.40 11.50
CA VAL A 364 -6.39 -1.58 10.47
C VAL A 364 -5.29 -0.77 11.14
N VAL A 365 -4.06 -1.02 10.74
CA VAL A 365 -2.89 -0.24 11.15
C VAL A 365 -2.61 0.81 10.09
N ALA A 366 -2.43 2.06 10.53
CA ALA A 366 -2.20 3.21 9.65
C ALA A 366 -3.32 3.46 8.64
N PRO A 367 -4.58 3.64 9.09
CA PRO A 367 -5.69 3.89 8.19
C PRO A 367 -5.46 5.18 7.37
N GLY A 368 -5.86 5.16 6.10
CA GLY A 368 -5.94 6.35 5.25
C GLY A 368 -4.90 6.46 4.14
N VAL A 369 -4.06 5.44 3.93
CA VAL A 369 -3.20 5.35 2.73
C VAL A 369 -3.98 4.76 1.56
N ASP A 370 -4.63 3.61 1.79
CA ASP A 370 -5.38 2.88 0.77
C ASP A 370 -6.86 2.68 1.18
N ALA A 371 -7.30 3.36 2.25
CA ALA A 371 -8.67 3.35 2.72
C ALA A 371 -9.60 4.18 1.79
N PRO A 372 -10.81 3.67 1.46
CA PRO A 372 -11.82 4.44 0.75
C PRO A 372 -12.32 5.62 1.59
N GLU A 373 -12.92 6.63 0.94
CA GLU A 373 -13.41 7.83 1.63
C GLU A 373 -14.48 7.53 2.68
N ASP A 374 -15.28 6.47 2.47
CA ASP A 374 -16.34 6.03 3.37
C ASP A 374 -15.86 5.10 4.51
N ALA A 375 -14.56 4.82 4.61
CA ALA A 375 -13.98 3.94 5.64
C ALA A 375 -14.38 4.31 7.08
N PRO A 376 -14.38 5.61 7.51
CA PRO A 376 -14.84 5.97 8.85
C PRO A 376 -16.30 5.59 9.13
N MET A 377 -17.17 5.67 8.11
CA MET A 377 -18.58 5.32 8.25
C MET A 377 -18.77 3.80 8.32
N LYS A 378 -18.03 3.03 7.51
CA LYS A 378 -18.00 1.56 7.58
C LYS A 378 -17.50 1.10 8.94
N ALA A 379 -16.41 1.68 9.44
CA ALA A 379 -15.85 1.38 10.75
C ALA A 379 -16.86 1.65 11.89
N LEU A 380 -17.56 2.80 11.84
CA LEU A 380 -18.57 3.14 12.82
C LEU A 380 -19.75 2.16 12.79
N SER A 381 -20.24 1.84 11.59
CA SER A 381 -21.36 0.93 11.38
C SER A 381 -21.04 -0.51 11.81
N ALA A 382 -19.79 -0.94 11.65
CA ALA A 382 -19.31 -2.22 12.17
C ALA A 382 -19.22 -2.28 13.70
N GLY A 383 -19.37 -1.15 14.40
CA GLY A 383 -19.14 -1.04 15.85
C GLY A 383 -17.66 -0.97 16.21
N GLY A 384 -16.86 -0.35 15.33
CA GLY A 384 -15.44 -0.17 15.51
C GLY A 384 -15.07 0.73 16.69
N LYS A 385 -13.84 0.55 17.17
CA LYS A 385 -13.20 1.41 18.17
C LYS A 385 -11.85 1.88 17.65
N VAL A 386 -11.44 3.07 18.09
CA VAL A 386 -10.13 3.62 17.79
C VAL A 386 -9.19 3.45 18.99
N TYR A 387 -8.05 2.82 18.77
CA TYR A 387 -6.92 2.83 19.69
C TYR A 387 -5.90 3.86 19.21
N LYS A 388 -5.54 4.81 20.07
CA LYS A 388 -4.51 5.82 19.81
C LYS A 388 -3.29 5.46 20.66
N PRO A 389 -2.22 4.88 20.07
CA PRO A 389 -1.02 4.52 20.81
C PRO A 389 -0.44 5.71 21.57
N THR A 390 0.05 5.44 22.78
CA THR A 390 0.79 6.41 23.60
C THR A 390 2.08 6.85 22.93
N THR A 391 2.69 7.96 23.36
CA THR A 391 3.98 8.43 22.82
C THR A 391 5.07 7.35 22.96
N GLU A 392 5.10 6.62 24.07
CA GLU A 392 6.04 5.53 24.30
C GLU A 392 5.79 4.33 23.36
N GLU A 393 4.53 4.03 23.09
CA GLU A 393 4.17 2.99 22.11
C GLU A 393 4.51 3.42 20.69
N GLN A 394 4.26 4.68 20.31
CA GLN A 394 4.63 5.21 19.00
C GLN A 394 6.14 5.17 18.77
N ALA A 395 6.93 5.55 19.78
CA ALA A 395 8.39 5.45 19.72
C ALA A 395 8.87 3.99 19.57
N MET A 396 8.23 3.06 20.28
CA MET A 396 8.52 1.63 20.18
C MET A 396 8.17 1.08 18.78
N LEU A 397 7.01 1.44 18.22
CA LEU A 397 6.63 1.05 16.87
C LEU A 397 7.61 1.58 15.83
N LEU A 398 8.06 2.83 15.99
CA LEU A 398 9.06 3.42 15.10
C LEU A 398 10.42 2.72 15.21
N ASP A 399 10.89 2.40 16.42
CA ASP A 399 12.13 1.64 16.63
C ASP A 399 12.07 0.24 16.00
N LEU A 400 10.95 -0.47 16.17
CA LEU A 400 10.73 -1.76 15.52
C LEU A 400 10.83 -1.63 14.00
N LEU A 401 10.14 -0.66 13.40
CA LEU A 401 10.12 -0.48 11.95
C LEU A 401 11.49 -0.10 11.39
N VAL A 402 12.19 0.84 12.00
CA VAL A 402 13.45 1.39 11.48
C VAL A 402 14.63 0.50 11.86
N ASN A 403 14.83 0.24 13.15
CA ASN A 403 16.07 -0.34 13.65
C ASN A 403 16.03 -1.87 13.69
N LYS A 404 14.89 -2.46 14.03
CA LYS A 404 14.77 -3.93 14.16
C LYS A 404 14.40 -4.59 12.85
N TYR A 405 13.42 -4.05 12.15
CA TYR A 405 12.84 -4.65 10.95
C TYR A 405 13.52 -4.13 9.69
N LYS A 406 14.07 -2.90 9.73
CA LYS A 406 14.68 -2.19 8.60
C LYS A 406 13.70 -1.97 7.44
N MET A 407 12.47 -1.60 7.79
CA MET A 407 11.39 -1.29 6.84
C MET A 407 11.42 0.16 6.35
N ASP A 408 12.52 0.86 6.56
CA ASP A 408 12.75 2.26 6.18
C ASP A 408 13.23 2.43 4.73
N GLY A 409 13.38 1.32 3.99
CA GLY A 409 13.87 1.33 2.60
C GLY A 409 15.40 1.23 2.48
N SER A 410 16.14 1.19 3.60
CA SER A 410 17.60 1.02 3.60
C SER A 410 18.02 -0.35 3.04
N ASP A 411 17.20 -1.39 3.26
CA ASP A 411 17.29 -2.67 2.57
C ASP A 411 16.29 -2.67 1.39
N PRO A 412 16.75 -2.83 0.14
CA PRO A 412 15.88 -2.78 -1.03
C PRO A 412 14.84 -3.91 -1.06
N SER A 413 14.92 -4.91 -0.17
CA SER A 413 13.90 -5.96 -0.02
C SER A 413 12.89 -5.68 1.11
N ARG A 414 13.11 -4.65 1.94
CA ARG A 414 12.33 -4.37 3.16
C ARG A 414 11.75 -2.97 3.12
N PHE A 415 10.57 -2.87 2.52
CA PHE A 415 9.83 -1.62 2.41
C PHE A 415 8.35 -1.92 2.19
N GLY A 416 7.51 -0.93 2.47
CA GLY A 416 6.09 -0.94 2.15
C GLY A 416 5.58 0.49 2.11
N LYS A 417 4.74 0.85 1.12
CA LYS A 417 4.21 2.21 0.96
C LYS A 417 3.53 2.68 2.24
N THR A 418 2.60 1.88 2.76
CA THR A 418 1.87 2.19 3.99
C THR A 418 2.76 2.18 5.23
N ILE A 419 3.75 1.28 5.29
CA ILE A 419 4.71 1.24 6.41
C ILE A 419 5.61 2.48 6.44
N LEU A 420 6.05 2.97 5.28
CA LEU A 420 6.82 4.21 5.18
C LEU A 420 5.95 5.43 5.54
N ALA A 421 4.67 5.43 5.12
CA ALA A 421 3.71 6.46 5.51
C ALA A 421 3.46 6.47 7.03
N LEU A 422 3.30 5.30 7.65
CA LEU A 422 3.21 5.14 9.11
C LEU A 422 4.45 5.70 9.79
N GLN A 423 5.66 5.36 9.33
CA GLN A 423 6.89 5.90 9.90
C GLN A 423 6.97 7.43 9.80
N ALA A 424 6.59 8.02 8.67
CA ALA A 424 6.51 9.47 8.52
C ALA A 424 5.55 10.08 9.55
N ARG A 425 4.37 9.46 9.72
CA ARG A 425 3.39 9.90 10.71
C ARG A 425 3.91 9.79 12.14
N LEU A 426 4.56 8.69 12.51
CA LEU A 426 5.16 8.47 13.83
C LEU A 426 6.29 9.45 14.14
N ARG A 427 6.95 10.02 13.11
CA ARG A 427 7.91 11.12 13.22
C ARG A 427 7.25 12.51 13.32
N GLY A 428 5.92 12.57 13.31
CA GLY A 428 5.16 13.82 13.41
C GLY A 428 4.88 14.52 12.09
N VAL A 429 5.20 13.91 10.94
CA VAL A 429 4.95 14.50 9.62
C VAL A 429 3.46 14.47 9.29
N ILE A 430 2.95 15.55 8.67
CA ILE A 430 1.60 15.70 8.13
C ILE A 430 1.72 16.40 6.77
N GLY A 431 0.89 16.01 5.80
CA GLY A 431 0.88 16.60 4.45
C GLY A 431 1.63 15.76 3.42
N TRP A 432 1.82 16.33 2.23
CA TRP A 432 2.47 15.63 1.11
C TRP A 432 3.92 15.25 1.43
N THR A 433 4.20 13.96 1.35
CA THR A 433 5.52 13.39 1.64
C THR A 433 5.94 12.48 0.49
N SER A 434 7.21 12.55 0.10
CA SER A 434 7.82 11.60 -0.83
C SER A 434 8.41 10.46 -0.03
N LEU A 435 7.83 9.27 -0.16
CA LEU A 435 8.24 8.08 0.56
C LEU A 435 9.53 7.53 -0.04
N ASP A 436 10.45 7.02 0.79
CA ASP A 436 11.74 6.47 0.34
C ASP A 436 11.64 5.05 -0.26
N LEU A 437 10.71 4.86 -1.21
CA LEU A 437 10.58 3.62 -1.97
C LEU A 437 11.81 3.40 -2.87
N PRO A 438 12.29 2.16 -3.05
CA PRO A 438 13.41 1.88 -3.95
C PRO A 438 13.15 2.37 -5.38
N ALA A 439 14.16 2.94 -6.03
CA ALA A 439 14.02 3.55 -7.35
C ALA A 439 13.44 2.58 -8.40
N TYR A 440 13.79 1.28 -8.35
CA TYR A 440 13.26 0.28 -9.30
C TYR A 440 11.75 0.01 -9.17
N VAL A 441 11.13 0.47 -8.08
CA VAL A 441 9.67 0.37 -7.83
C VAL A 441 8.93 1.62 -8.32
N VAL A 442 9.62 2.76 -8.32
CA VAL A 442 9.07 4.07 -8.76
C VAL A 442 9.34 4.30 -10.25
N ASP A 443 10.55 3.97 -10.70
CA ASP A 443 11.03 4.11 -12.07
C ASP A 443 10.94 2.77 -12.82
N THR A 444 9.72 2.41 -13.17
CA THR A 444 9.38 1.17 -13.88
C THR A 444 8.13 1.37 -14.73
N TRP A 445 8.04 0.61 -15.83
CA TRP A 445 6.92 0.65 -16.76
C TRP A 445 5.90 -0.47 -16.54
N ASP A 446 6.19 -1.42 -15.65
CA ASP A 446 5.30 -2.56 -15.45
C ASP A 446 4.17 -2.28 -14.46
N ASN A 447 4.51 -1.78 -13.27
CA ASN A 447 3.56 -1.46 -12.21
C ASN A 447 4.20 -0.48 -11.20
N PRO A 448 4.47 0.77 -11.60
CA PRO A 448 5.11 1.75 -10.72
C PRO A 448 4.22 2.06 -9.52
N TRP A 449 4.85 2.18 -8.35
CA TRP A 449 4.16 2.71 -7.17
C TRP A 449 4.30 4.23 -7.14
N ASN A 450 3.17 4.91 -6.92
CA ASN A 450 3.22 6.34 -6.62
C ASN A 450 3.96 6.54 -5.29
N SER A 451 5.05 7.30 -5.34
CA SER A 451 5.92 7.54 -4.17
C SER A 451 5.44 8.69 -3.29
N PHE A 452 4.43 9.44 -3.72
CA PHE A 452 3.92 10.61 -3.04
C PHE A 452 2.62 10.29 -2.31
N VAL A 453 2.64 10.44 -0.99
CA VAL A 453 1.48 10.15 -0.13
C VAL A 453 1.19 11.36 0.75
N TYR A 454 -0.09 11.68 0.90
CA TYR A 454 -0.52 12.66 1.88
C TYR A 454 -0.59 12.01 3.26
N ILE A 455 0.31 12.38 4.16
CA ILE A 455 0.35 11.84 5.52
C ILE A 455 -0.77 12.49 6.35
N ARG A 456 -1.66 11.66 6.89
CA ARG A 456 -2.85 12.06 7.64
C ARG A 456 -2.67 11.81 9.13
N GLU A 457 -3.37 12.57 9.97
CA GLU A 457 -3.34 12.39 11.42
C GLU A 457 -3.74 10.98 11.84
N CYS A 458 -4.78 10.42 11.22
CA CYS A 458 -5.30 9.09 11.52
C CYS A 458 -4.32 7.95 11.20
N MET A 459 -3.24 8.17 10.46
CA MET A 459 -2.26 7.12 10.14
C MET A 459 -1.46 6.63 11.36
N SER A 460 -1.54 7.31 12.52
CA SER A 460 -1.00 6.80 13.79
C SER A 460 -2.04 6.01 14.60
N ASP A 461 -3.31 6.04 14.19
CA ASP A 461 -4.38 5.35 14.88
C ASP A 461 -4.43 3.87 14.47
N ILE A 462 -5.05 3.05 15.33
CA ILE A 462 -5.35 1.65 15.06
C ILE A 462 -6.86 1.48 15.18
N ILE A 463 -7.50 1.05 14.08
CA ILE A 463 -8.95 0.82 14.06
C ILE A 463 -9.22 -0.65 14.30
N LEU A 464 -10.03 -0.96 15.31
CA LEU A 464 -10.40 -2.32 15.68
C LEU A 464 -11.89 -2.51 15.47
N MET A 465 -12.31 -3.59 14.84
CA MET A 465 -13.72 -3.83 14.49
C MET A 465 -14.08 -5.31 14.65
N PRO A 466 -15.33 -5.65 14.98
CA PRO A 466 -15.79 -7.04 14.90
C PRO A 466 -15.82 -7.50 13.45
N THR A 467 -15.03 -8.52 13.07
CA THR A 467 -14.94 -8.99 11.67
C THR A 467 -16.29 -9.36 11.10
N ILE A 468 -17.14 -10.02 11.89
CA ILE A 468 -18.49 -10.46 11.48
C ILE A 468 -19.42 -9.28 11.16
N LYS A 469 -19.21 -8.11 11.78
CA LYS A 469 -20.02 -6.91 11.52
C LYS A 469 -19.46 -6.07 10.38
N LEU A 470 -18.16 -6.12 10.12
CA LEU A 470 -17.53 -5.44 8.99
C LEU A 470 -17.84 -6.14 7.67
N LEU A 471 -17.75 -7.48 7.63
CA LEU A 471 -17.84 -8.26 6.39
C LEU A 471 -19.07 -7.93 5.51
N PRO A 472 -20.30 -7.77 6.03
CA PRO A 472 -21.46 -7.41 5.21
C PRO A 472 -21.40 -5.99 4.62
N LEU A 473 -20.61 -5.08 5.20
CA LEU A 473 -20.49 -3.69 4.76
C LEU A 473 -19.50 -3.52 3.59
N ILE A 474 -18.67 -4.54 3.36
CA ILE A 474 -17.61 -4.53 2.35
C ILE A 474 -17.85 -5.58 1.26
N GLU A 475 -18.90 -6.38 1.39
CA GLU A 475 -19.27 -7.38 0.40
C GLU A 475 -19.61 -6.68 -0.93
N PRO A 476 -19.00 -7.10 -2.06
CA PRO A 476 -19.31 -6.51 -3.35
C PRO A 476 -20.80 -6.62 -3.65
N LYS A 477 -21.47 -5.47 -3.86
CA LYS A 477 -22.86 -5.45 -4.31
C LYS A 477 -22.91 -6.15 -5.67
N LYS A 478 -23.65 -7.27 -5.79
CA LYS A 478 -23.89 -7.90 -7.08
C LYS A 478 -24.52 -6.84 -7.99
N THR A 479 -23.80 -6.41 -9.01
CA THR A 479 -24.38 -5.62 -10.09
C THR A 479 -25.48 -6.48 -10.69
N GLY A 480 -26.74 -6.12 -10.42
CA GLY A 480 -27.87 -6.71 -11.12
C GLY A 480 -27.62 -6.55 -12.62
N SER A 481 -27.72 -7.65 -13.34
CA SER A 481 -27.83 -7.64 -14.80
C SER A 481 -28.98 -6.72 -15.18
N ALA A 482 -28.67 -5.49 -15.58
CA ALA A 482 -29.60 -4.68 -16.35
C ALA A 482 -29.76 -5.41 -17.69
N GLY A 483 -30.99 -5.87 -17.94
CA GLY A 483 -31.37 -6.56 -19.16
C GLY A 483 -31.46 -5.64 -20.37
#